data_AF-A0A0T5VUL6-F1
#
_entry.id   AF-A0A0T5VUL6-F1
#
_cell.length_a   1.000
_cell.length_b   1.000
_cell.length_c   1.000
_cell.angle_alpha   90.00
_cell.angle_beta   90.00
_cell.angle_gamma   90.00
#
_symmetry.space_group_name_H-M   'P 1'
#
loop_
_entity.id
_entity.type
_entity.pdbx_description
1 polymer ?
#
loop_
_entity_poly.entity_id
_entity_poly.type
_entity_poly.pdbx_seq_one_letter_code
_entity_poly.pdbx_strand_id
1 'polypeptide(L)'
;MKNRDNLYGGPDVVEFVPLTATVKKGTTAAPGTAVATIQLVGHQQSVDTEIMYEVATTSTGTAGTHFSLSGTTGKVIIPANSSSATITITAIPANIATGTRTVVLNLIGNGTIAASANYKTYTLTITQ
;
A
#
# COMPACT_ATOMS: atom_id res chain seq x y z
N MET A 1 -24.98 12.31 -31.30
CA MET A 1 -24.46 11.73 -30.04
C MET A 1 -23.17 12.46 -29.71
N LYS A 2 -23.08 13.15 -28.57
CA LYS A 2 -21.85 13.85 -28.17
C LYS A 2 -20.82 12.79 -27.79
N ASN A 3 -19.65 12.77 -28.43
CA ASN A 3 -18.60 11.79 -28.11
C ASN A 3 -18.28 11.96 -26.62
N ARG A 4 -18.47 10.89 -25.82
CA ARG A 4 -18.12 10.89 -24.41
C ARG A 4 -16.64 10.54 -24.29
N ASP A 5 -15.78 11.39 -24.84
CA ASP A 5 -14.32 11.21 -24.79
C ASP A 5 -13.74 11.62 -23.43
N ASN A 6 -14.43 11.26 -22.34
CA ASN A 6 -13.92 11.41 -20.98
C ASN A 6 -13.15 10.15 -20.54
N LEU A 7 -12.70 9.34 -21.51
CA LEU A 7 -11.87 8.17 -21.27
C LEU A 7 -10.46 8.63 -20.92
N TYR A 8 -9.88 8.05 -19.89
CA TYR A 8 -8.50 8.28 -19.51
C TYR A 8 -7.57 7.86 -20.66
N GLY A 9 -6.77 8.80 -21.18
CA GLY A 9 -5.85 8.57 -22.30
C GLY A 9 -4.40 8.33 -21.92
N GLY A 10 -4.08 8.31 -20.62
CA GLY A 10 -2.73 8.03 -20.13
C GLY A 10 -2.43 6.53 -20.02
N PRO A 11 -1.18 6.16 -19.69
CA PRO A 11 -0.84 4.78 -19.37
C PRO A 11 -1.52 4.34 -18.07
N ASP A 12 -1.91 3.08 -17.98
CA ASP A 12 -2.42 2.51 -16.73
C ASP A 12 -1.30 2.48 -15.68
N VAL A 13 -1.56 3.05 -14.51
CA VAL A 13 -0.60 3.09 -13.39
C VAL A 13 -1.27 2.72 -12.07
N VAL A 14 -0.44 2.32 -11.11
CA VAL A 14 -0.87 2.16 -9.71
C VAL A 14 -0.25 3.18 -8.79
N GLU A 15 -1.02 3.63 -7.80
CA GLU A 15 -0.60 4.62 -6.83
C GLU A 15 -1.08 4.29 -5.42
N PHE A 16 -0.38 4.80 -4.41
CA PHE A 16 -0.87 4.78 -3.04
C PHE A 16 -1.78 5.98 -2.75
N VAL A 17 -2.89 5.71 -2.06
CA VAL A 17 -3.76 6.75 -1.49
C VAL A 17 -4.23 6.31 -0.08
N PRO A 18 -4.00 7.10 0.99
CA PRO A 18 -3.11 8.27 1.05
C PRO A 18 -1.63 7.87 0.88
N LEU A 19 -0.72 8.86 0.77
CA LEU A 19 0.74 8.62 0.74
C LEU A 19 1.37 8.48 2.13
N THR A 20 0.70 8.98 3.17
CA THR A 20 1.20 8.92 4.53
C THR A 20 0.08 8.59 5.50
N ALA A 21 0.44 7.95 6.61
CA ALA A 21 -0.42 7.80 7.77
C ALA A 21 0.40 7.80 9.06
N THR A 22 -0.26 8.06 10.18
CA THR A 22 0.32 7.92 11.51
C THR A 22 -0.65 7.18 12.41
N VAL A 23 -0.14 6.19 13.15
CA VAL A 23 -0.90 5.43 14.13
C VAL A 23 -0.10 5.30 15.41
N LYS A 24 -0.79 5.18 16.55
CA LYS A 24 -0.15 4.70 17.77
C LYS A 24 0.04 3.20 17.67
N LYS A 25 1.07 2.64 18.29
CA LYS A 25 1.26 1.18 18.35
C LYS A 25 0.06 0.47 18.97
N GLY A 26 -0.66 1.11 19.90
CA GLY A 26 -1.76 0.49 20.63
C GLY A 26 -1.29 -0.51 21.68
N THR A 27 -2.11 -1.51 21.98
CA THR A 27 -1.79 -2.58 22.95
C THR A 27 -1.82 -3.94 22.26
N THR A 28 -1.29 -4.98 22.90
CA THR A 28 -1.35 -6.34 22.33
C THR A 28 -2.79 -6.81 22.05
N ALA A 29 -3.76 -6.36 22.86
CA ALA A 29 -5.19 -6.68 22.65
C ALA A 29 -5.88 -5.79 21.61
N ALA A 30 -5.36 -4.58 21.38
CA ALA A 30 -5.86 -3.65 20.38
C ALA A 30 -4.68 -2.94 19.68
N PRO A 31 -4.00 -3.64 18.75
CA PRO A 31 -2.88 -3.05 18.04
C PRO A 31 -3.33 -1.94 17.11
N GLY A 32 -2.47 -0.94 16.92
CA GLY A 32 -2.68 0.10 15.92
C GLY A 32 -2.66 -0.49 14.52
N THR A 33 -3.59 -0.04 13.68
CA THR A 33 -3.72 -0.49 12.30
C THR A 33 -3.80 0.70 11.36
N ALA A 34 -3.16 0.58 10.20
CA ALA A 34 -3.28 1.51 9.09
C ALA A 34 -3.59 0.76 7.81
N VAL A 35 -4.27 1.43 6.88
CA VAL A 35 -4.57 0.88 5.56
C VAL A 35 -3.86 1.72 4.51
N ALA A 36 -3.02 1.07 3.70
CA ALA A 36 -2.51 1.63 2.47
C ALA A 36 -3.41 1.14 1.32
N THR A 37 -4.09 2.06 0.63
CA THR A 37 -4.88 1.70 -0.55
C THR A 37 -4.00 1.84 -1.77
N ILE A 38 -4.03 0.84 -2.63
CA ILE A 38 -3.43 0.87 -3.96
C ILE A 38 -4.57 1.08 -4.94
N GLN A 39 -4.49 2.17 -5.69
CA GLN A 39 -5.48 2.55 -6.68
C GLN A 39 -4.92 2.33 -8.09
N LEU A 40 -5.71 1.67 -8.94
CA LEU A 40 -5.47 1.60 -10.37
C LEU A 40 -6.03 2.87 -11.02
N VAL A 41 -5.14 3.68 -11.57
CA VAL A 41 -5.49 4.85 -12.39
C VAL A 41 -5.30 4.46 -13.84
N GLY A 42 -6.40 4.17 -14.50
CA GLY A 42 -6.39 3.67 -15.87
C GLY A 42 -7.60 2.82 -16.18
N HIS A 43 -7.46 1.98 -17.20
CA HIS A 43 -8.47 1.03 -17.59
C HIS A 43 -8.60 -0.06 -16.53
N GLN A 44 -9.84 -0.36 -16.16
CA GLN A 44 -10.13 -1.47 -15.28
C GLN A 44 -9.81 -2.80 -16.00
N GLN A 45 -9.20 -3.72 -15.26
CA GLN A 45 -8.83 -5.03 -15.78
C GLN A 45 -9.97 -6.04 -15.56
N SER A 46 -10.22 -6.89 -16.55
CA SER A 46 -11.26 -7.94 -16.47
C SER A 46 -10.81 -9.20 -15.73
N VAL A 47 -9.56 -9.21 -15.23
CA VAL A 47 -8.92 -10.32 -14.52
C VAL A 47 -8.22 -9.82 -13.26
N ASP A 48 -7.98 -10.73 -12.31
CA ASP A 48 -7.17 -10.44 -11.13
C ASP A 48 -5.78 -9.95 -11.55
N THR A 49 -5.40 -8.81 -11.01
CA THR A 49 -4.17 -8.11 -11.38
C THR A 49 -3.21 -8.12 -10.19
N GLU A 50 -2.11 -8.86 -10.33
CA GLU A 50 -1.03 -8.86 -9.35
C GLU A 50 -0.18 -7.61 -9.49
N ILE A 51 0.03 -6.90 -8.38
CA ILE A 51 0.85 -5.70 -8.28
C ILE A 51 1.92 -5.94 -7.23
N MET A 52 3.18 -5.75 -7.62
CA MET A 52 4.33 -5.94 -6.75
C MET A 52 4.63 -4.67 -5.96
N TYR A 53 5.04 -4.85 -4.71
CA TYR A 53 5.56 -3.80 -3.85
C TYR A 53 6.71 -4.35 -3.00
N GLU A 54 7.44 -3.48 -2.33
CA GLU A 54 8.49 -3.86 -1.38
C GLU A 54 8.39 -3.02 -0.11
N VAL A 55 8.93 -3.56 0.99
CA VAL A 55 9.25 -2.76 2.18
C VAL A 55 10.62 -2.14 1.95
N ALA A 56 10.70 -0.82 1.86
CA ALA A 56 11.95 -0.13 1.56
C ALA A 56 12.96 -0.30 2.70
N THR A 57 14.24 -0.35 2.35
CA THR A 57 15.37 -0.43 3.30
C THR A 57 15.49 0.79 4.21
N THR A 58 14.82 1.90 3.87
CA THR A 58 14.70 3.11 4.70
C THR A 58 13.69 2.95 5.85
N SER A 59 12.94 1.86 5.90
CA SER A 59 12.06 1.54 7.01
C SER A 59 12.86 1.28 8.28
N THR A 60 12.44 1.86 9.41
CA THR A 60 13.03 1.57 10.73
C THR A 60 12.26 0.47 11.48
N GLY A 61 11.05 0.14 11.01
CA GLY A 61 10.32 -1.06 11.39
C GLY A 61 10.75 -2.27 10.55
N THR A 62 10.59 -3.46 11.13
CA THR A 62 10.93 -4.74 10.51
C THR A 62 9.66 -5.58 10.44
N ALA A 63 9.29 -6.06 9.26
CA ALA A 63 8.12 -6.92 9.09
C ALA A 63 8.27 -8.21 9.91
N GLY A 64 7.20 -8.67 10.55
CA GLY A 64 7.20 -9.81 11.47
C GLY A 64 7.73 -9.50 12.87
N THR A 65 8.49 -8.42 13.06
CA THR A 65 8.99 -7.99 14.39
C THR A 65 8.21 -6.79 14.91
N HIS A 66 8.18 -5.69 14.16
CA HIS A 66 7.58 -4.43 14.57
C HIS A 66 6.16 -4.24 14.03
N PHE A 67 5.87 -4.85 12.87
CA PHE A 67 4.55 -4.80 12.23
C PHE A 67 4.31 -6.06 11.41
N SER A 68 3.06 -6.35 11.09
CA SER A 68 2.66 -7.36 10.10
C SER A 68 1.89 -6.70 8.94
N LEU A 69 1.92 -7.34 7.79
CA LEU A 69 1.16 -6.96 6.60
C LEU A 69 0.08 -8.00 6.35
N SER A 70 -1.10 -7.58 5.90
CA SER A 70 -2.13 -8.50 5.42
C SER A 70 -1.69 -9.19 4.13
N GLY A 71 -2.07 -10.46 3.98
CA GLY A 71 -1.82 -11.21 2.74
C GLY A 71 -0.36 -11.62 2.57
N THR A 72 0.09 -11.75 1.32
CA THR A 72 1.47 -12.12 0.99
C THR A 72 2.33 -10.87 0.92
N THR A 73 3.41 -10.82 1.71
CA THR A 73 4.36 -9.70 1.61
C THR A 73 4.99 -9.65 0.23
N GLY A 74 5.05 -8.44 -0.34
CA GLY A 74 5.65 -8.17 -1.64
C GLY A 74 4.67 -8.15 -2.81
N LYS A 75 3.40 -8.56 -2.59
CA LYS A 75 2.38 -8.52 -3.62
C LYS A 75 0.98 -8.26 -3.10
N VAL A 76 0.15 -7.65 -3.93
CA VAL A 76 -1.26 -7.42 -3.69
C VAL A 76 -2.05 -7.71 -4.96
N ILE A 77 -3.27 -8.21 -4.81
CA ILE A 77 -4.15 -8.51 -5.94
C ILE A 77 -5.23 -7.42 -5.99
N ILE A 78 -5.32 -6.71 -7.10
CA ILE A 78 -6.49 -5.93 -7.47
C ILE A 78 -7.46 -6.90 -8.13
N PRO A 79 -8.63 -7.19 -7.54
CA PRO A 79 -9.57 -8.15 -8.12
C PRO A 79 -10.03 -7.73 -9.51
N ALA A 80 -10.39 -8.71 -10.33
CA ALA A 80 -11.07 -8.48 -11.60
C ALA A 80 -12.24 -7.50 -11.44
N ASN A 81 -12.34 -6.52 -12.33
CA ASN A 81 -13.37 -5.49 -12.30
C ASN A 81 -13.37 -4.64 -11.01
N SER A 82 -12.22 -4.53 -10.34
CA SER A 82 -11.95 -3.56 -9.28
C SER A 82 -10.91 -2.53 -9.74
N SER A 83 -10.92 -1.36 -9.10
CA SER A 83 -9.92 -0.32 -9.31
C SER A 83 -9.03 -0.12 -8.09
N SER A 84 -9.15 -0.97 -7.07
CA SER A 84 -8.30 -0.86 -5.89
C SER A 84 -8.13 -2.18 -5.15
N ALA A 85 -7.07 -2.20 -4.34
CA ALA A 85 -6.81 -3.19 -3.31
C ALA A 85 -6.18 -2.50 -2.10
N THR A 86 -6.12 -3.20 -0.97
CA THR A 86 -5.58 -2.65 0.27
C THR A 86 -4.49 -3.53 0.87
N ILE A 87 -3.55 -2.90 1.54
CA ILE A 87 -2.58 -3.53 2.44
C ILE A 87 -2.87 -2.99 3.83
N THR A 88 -3.30 -3.86 4.74
CA THR A 88 -3.44 -3.54 6.15
C THR A 88 -2.10 -3.76 6.84
N ILE A 89 -1.62 -2.73 7.54
CA ILE A 89 -0.40 -2.76 8.33
C ILE A 89 -0.82 -2.74 9.80
N THR A 90 -0.43 -3.76 10.55
CA THR A 90 -0.76 -3.91 11.97
C THR A 90 0.51 -3.83 12.80
N ALA A 91 0.57 -2.91 13.77
CA ALA A 91 1.70 -2.83 14.68
C ALA A 91 1.80 -4.08 15.56
N ILE A 92 3.01 -4.42 16.01
CA ILE A 92 3.26 -5.47 17.01
C ILE A 92 3.73 -4.79 18.29
N PRO A 93 2.82 -4.43 19.21
CA PRO A 93 3.11 -3.40 20.23
C PRO A 93 4.11 -3.86 21.29
N ALA A 94 4.19 -5.18 21.51
CA ALA A 94 5.15 -5.81 22.42
C ALA A 94 6.61 -5.55 22.01
N ASN A 95 6.86 -5.37 20.70
CA ASN A 95 8.21 -5.17 20.15
C ASN A 95 8.52 -3.70 19.86
N ILE A 96 7.59 -2.78 20.18
CA ILE A 96 7.76 -1.33 20.07
C ILE A 96 7.77 -0.77 21.49
N ALA A 97 8.85 -1.05 22.24
CA ALA A 97 8.97 -0.62 23.63
C ALA A 97 9.15 0.89 23.75
N THR A 98 10.05 1.47 22.96
CA THR A 98 10.37 2.90 22.93
C THR A 98 10.56 3.41 21.51
N GLY A 99 10.34 4.71 21.31
CA GLY A 99 10.55 5.39 20.04
C GLY A 99 9.47 5.13 18.99
N THR A 100 9.72 5.68 17.81
CA THR A 100 8.85 5.61 16.63
C THR A 100 9.40 4.59 15.64
N ARG A 101 8.53 3.83 14.99
CA ARG A 101 8.88 2.96 13.86
C ARG A 101 8.26 3.48 12.58
N THR A 102 9.02 3.46 11.50
CA THR A 102 8.56 3.85 10.17
C THR A 102 8.49 2.62 9.28
N VAL A 103 7.40 2.51 8.53
CA VAL A 103 7.20 1.51 7.49
C VAL A 103 7.05 2.25 6.18
N VAL A 104 7.96 2.01 5.24
CA VAL A 104 7.95 2.62 3.92
C VAL A 104 7.68 1.51 2.91
N LEU A 105 6.58 1.63 2.17
CA LEU A 105 6.24 0.72 1.07
C LEU A 105 6.49 1.42 -0.27
N ASN A 106 7.16 0.74 -1.20
CA ASN A 106 7.33 1.21 -2.58
C ASN A 106 6.56 0.30 -3.54
N LEU A 107 5.69 0.88 -4.36
CA LEU A 107 5.09 0.20 -5.50
C LEU A 107 6.14 -0.01 -6.59
N ILE A 108 6.12 -1.20 -7.15
CA ILE A 108 6.91 -1.59 -8.32
C ILE A 108 5.99 -1.66 -9.55
N GLY A 109 4.77 -2.16 -9.37
CA GLY A 109 3.82 -2.42 -10.47
C GLY A 109 3.92 -3.86 -10.94
N ASN A 110 3.75 -4.08 -12.24
CA ASN A 110 4.01 -5.36 -12.92
C ASN A 110 4.58 -5.10 -14.33
N GLY A 111 4.61 -6.13 -15.19
CA GLY A 111 5.12 -6.01 -16.56
C GLY A 111 4.31 -5.10 -17.50
N THR A 112 3.09 -4.70 -17.11
CA THR A 112 2.15 -3.94 -17.94
C THR A 112 1.73 -2.62 -17.28
N ILE A 113 1.46 -2.64 -15.98
CA ILE A 113 0.98 -1.50 -15.18
C ILE A 113 2.12 -1.04 -14.28
N ALA A 114 2.63 0.15 -14.56
CA ALA A 114 3.75 0.71 -13.81
C ALA A 114 3.29 1.40 -12.51
N ALA A 115 4.21 1.56 -11.55
CA ALA A 115 3.97 2.44 -10.42
C ALA A 115 4.01 3.92 -10.86
N SER A 116 3.05 4.71 -10.40
CA SER A 116 3.00 6.15 -10.63
C SER A 116 4.20 6.83 -9.98
N ALA A 117 5.04 7.52 -10.77
CA ALA A 117 6.34 8.03 -10.33
C ALA A 117 6.28 8.88 -9.05
N ASN A 118 5.22 9.69 -8.91
CA ASN A 118 5.05 10.62 -7.79
C ASN A 118 4.26 10.03 -6.61
N TYR A 119 3.55 8.91 -6.81
CA TYR A 119 2.61 8.35 -5.83
C TYR A 119 2.93 6.89 -5.48
N LYS A 120 4.12 6.41 -5.82
CA LYS A 120 4.55 5.03 -5.59
C LYS A 120 5.00 4.73 -4.16
N THR A 121 5.18 5.74 -3.31
CA THR A 121 5.73 5.54 -1.95
C THR A 121 4.70 5.89 -0.89
N TYR A 122 4.43 4.92 -0.03
CA TYR A 122 3.61 5.09 1.17
C TYR A 122 4.48 5.06 2.41
N THR A 123 4.29 6.00 3.33
CA THR A 123 4.99 6.04 4.62
C THR A 123 4.03 5.99 5.80
N LEU A 124 4.12 4.95 6.60
CA LEU A 124 3.46 4.85 7.89
C LEU A 124 4.42 5.17 9.02
N THR A 125 3.98 6.05 9.92
CA THR A 125 4.64 6.30 11.20
C THR A 125 3.86 5.61 12.33
N ILE A 126 4.52 4.69 13.03
CA ILE A 126 3.98 4.02 14.22
C ILE A 126 4.62 4.67 15.45
N THR A 127 3.85 5.47 16.18
CA THR A 127 4.30 6.09 17.43
C THR A 127 4.11 5.16 18.61
N GLN A 128 4.76 5.48 19.73
CA GLN A 128 4.48 4.83 21.02
C GLN A 128 3.03 5.09 21.48
#